data_AF-A0A5P2UUM7-F1
#
_entry.id   AF-A0A5P2UUM7-F1
#
_cell.length_a   1.000
_cell.length_b   1.000
_cell.length_c   1.000
_cell.angle_alpha   90.00
_cell.angle_beta   90.00
_cell.angle_gamma   90.00
#
_symmetry.space_group_name_H-M   'P 1'
#
loop_
_entity.id
_entity.type
_entity.pdbx_description
1 polymer ?
#
loop_
_entity_poly.entity_id
_entity_poly.type
_entity_poly.pdbx_seq_one_letter_code
_entity_poly.pdbx_strand_id
1 'polypeptide(L)' 'MERDSVVGQIVARRSGRTVEELEPGTDLAEDLGLDDVAVIGMLADLKAAGYHVQDGVDLGSLTTVQAVLDAVSLAP' A
#
# COMPACT_ATOMS: atom_id res chain seq x y z
N MET A 1 -15.30 3.54 0.03
CA MET A 1 -15.27 2.09 0.35
C MET A 1 -14.54 1.29 -0.73
N GLU A 2 -14.62 1.65 -2.02
CA GLU A 2 -13.88 0.96 -3.10
C GLU A 2 -12.36 1.19 -3.10
N ARG A 3 -11.91 2.39 -2.68
CA ARG A 3 -10.49 2.77 -2.64
C ARG A 3 -9.66 1.84 -1.73
N ASP A 4 -10.11 1.73 -0.50
CA ASP A 4 -9.42 0.97 0.54
C ASP A 4 -9.42 -0.53 0.23
N SER A 5 -10.45 -1.00 -0.52
CA SER A 5 -10.55 -2.38 -0.98
C SER A 5 -9.48 -2.75 -2.01
N VAL A 6 -9.16 -1.89 -2.98
CA VAL A 6 -8.14 -2.21 -3.99
C VAL A 6 -6.73 -2.09 -3.40
N VAL A 7 -6.47 -1.04 -2.62
CA VAL A 7 -5.17 -0.86 -1.95
C VAL A 7 -4.88 -2.04 -1.02
N GLY A 8 -5.86 -2.42 -0.18
CA GLY A 8 -5.76 -3.59 0.68
C GLY A 8 -5.51 -4.88 -0.09
N GLN A 9 -6.17 -5.09 -1.24
CA GLN A 9 -5.93 -6.26 -2.10
C GLN A 9 -4.50 -6.34 -2.65
N ILE A 10 -3.93 -5.20 -3.08
CA ILE A 10 -2.56 -5.17 -3.60
C ILE A 10 -1.55 -5.44 -2.49
N VAL A 11 -1.72 -4.81 -1.32
CA VAL A 11 -0.88 -5.02 -0.13
C VAL A 11 -0.93 -6.49 0.32
N ALA A 12 -2.13 -7.06 0.41
CA ALA A 12 -2.38 -8.45 0.79
C ALA A 12 -1.69 -9.42 -0.18
N ARG A 13 -1.86 -9.20 -1.49
CA ARG A 13 -1.22 -10.00 -2.53
C ARG A 13 0.30 -9.97 -2.45
N ARG A 14 0.90 -8.80 -2.16
CA ARG A 14 2.35 -8.62 -2.08
C ARG A 14 2.95 -9.31 -0.86
N SER A 15 2.24 -9.25 0.27
CA SER A 15 2.65 -9.85 1.55
C SER A 15 2.27 -11.32 1.70
N GLY A 16 1.43 -11.85 0.81
CA GLY A 16 0.90 -13.21 0.91
C GLY A 16 -0.17 -13.38 2.00
N ARG A 17 -0.74 -12.27 2.48
CA ARG A 17 -1.87 -12.24 3.41
C ARG A 17 -3.20 -12.11 2.67
N THR A 18 -4.30 -12.22 3.40
CA THR A 18 -5.63 -11.85 2.91
C THR A 18 -5.98 -10.43 3.36
N VAL A 19 -6.89 -9.77 2.64
CA VAL A 19 -7.34 -8.40 2.98
C VAL A 19 -8.04 -8.34 4.35
N GLU A 20 -8.66 -9.45 4.75
CA GLU A 20 -9.37 -9.58 6.03
C GLU A 20 -8.40 -9.64 7.23
N GLU A 21 -7.14 -10.01 7.00
CA GLU A 21 -6.08 -10.02 8.01
C GLU A 21 -5.33 -8.68 8.09
N LEU A 22 -5.56 -7.76 7.15
CA LEU A 22 -4.91 -6.46 7.14
C LEU A 22 -5.70 -5.45 7.95
N GLU A 23 -5.01 -4.79 8.88
CA GLU A 23 -5.52 -3.66 9.61
C GLU A 23 -4.81 -2.37 9.15
N PRO A 24 -5.45 -1.19 9.26
CA PRO A 24 -4.81 0.07 8.90
C PRO A 24 -3.49 0.31 9.65
N GLY A 25 -3.39 -0.19 10.89
CA GLY A 25 -2.19 -0.08 11.72
C GLY A 25 -1.13 -1.13 11.48
N THR A 26 -1.37 -2.13 10.61
CA THR A 26 -0.40 -3.21 10.34
C THR A 26 0.88 -2.65 9.72
N ASP A 27 2.04 -3.08 10.24
CA ASP A 27 3.34 -2.62 9.78
C ASP A 27 3.78 -3.33 8.49
N LEU A 28 4.23 -2.57 7.50
CA LEU A 28 4.64 -3.12 6.21
C LEU A 28 5.91 -3.96 6.33
N ALA A 29 6.88 -3.55 7.14
CA ALA A 29 8.18 -4.21 7.23
C ALA A 29 8.16 -5.34 8.26
N GLU A 30 7.65 -5.07 9.47
CA GLU A 30 7.69 -6.00 10.60
C GLU A 30 6.58 -7.07 10.50
N ASP A 31 5.34 -6.68 10.18
CA ASP A 31 4.21 -7.64 10.12
C ASP A 31 4.06 -8.29 8.74
N LEU A 32 4.29 -7.52 7.68
CA LEU A 32 4.07 -7.95 6.29
C LEU A 32 5.34 -8.33 5.52
N GLY A 33 6.53 -8.02 6.06
CA GLY A 33 7.81 -8.35 5.43
C GLY A 33 8.09 -7.63 4.11
N LEU A 34 7.43 -6.49 3.87
CA LEU A 34 7.62 -5.64 2.70
C LEU A 34 8.80 -4.68 2.96
N ASP A 35 9.86 -4.85 2.19
CA ASP A 35 11.00 -3.93 2.16
C ASP A 35 10.77 -2.77 1.17
N ASP A 36 11.71 -1.82 1.11
CA ASP A 36 11.63 -0.66 0.21
C ASP A 36 11.41 -1.07 -1.26
N VAL A 37 12.02 -2.17 -1.71
CA VAL A 37 11.85 -2.70 -3.07
C VAL A 37 10.43 -3.21 -3.29
N ALA A 38 9.88 -3.94 -2.33
CA ALA A 38 8.51 -4.41 -2.36
C ALA A 38 7.52 -3.24 -2.33
N VAL A 39 7.76 -2.22 -1.52
CA VAL A 39 6.94 -1.00 -1.43
C VAL A 39 6.95 -0.24 -2.76
N ILE A 40 8.12 -0.02 -3.39
CA ILE A 40 8.20 0.60 -4.71
C ILE A 40 7.37 -0.19 -5.74
N GLY A 41 7.47 -1.52 -5.72
CA GLY A 41 6.68 -2.39 -6.59
C GLY A 41 5.17 -2.27 -6.35
N MET A 42 4.76 -2.23 -5.09
CA MET A 42 3.37 -2.01 -4.69
C MET A 42 2.85 -0.65 -5.17
N LEU A 43 3.63 0.42 -5.03
CA LEU A 43 3.27 1.74 -5.55
C LEU A 43 3.13 1.74 -7.08
N ALA A 44 3.95 0.96 -7.79
CA ALA A 44 3.80 0.78 -9.23
C ALA A 44 2.51 0.02 -9.60
N ASP A 45 2.17 -1.04 -8.86
CA ASP A 45 0.92 -1.79 -9.03
C ASP A 45 -0.30 -0.88 -8.78
N LEU A 46 -0.23 -0.01 -7.77
CA LEU A 46 -1.26 1.00 -7.47
C LEU A 46 -1.43 1.99 -8.62
N LYS A 47 -0.32 2.51 -9.17
CA LYS A 47 -0.36 3.38 -10.36
C LYS A 47 -1.00 2.69 -11.55
N ALA A 48 -0.66 1.41 -11.79
CA ALA A 48 -1.26 0.62 -12.85
C ALA A 48 -2.77 0.38 -12.65
N ALA A 49 -3.22 0.33 -11.39
CA ALA A 49 -4.64 0.26 -11.02
C ALA A 49 -5.39 1.60 -11.11
N GLY A 50 -4.74 2.69 -11.56
CA GLY A 50 -5.37 4.00 -11.73
C GLY A 50 -5.27 4.91 -10.50
N TYR A 51 -4.40 4.59 -9.54
CA TYR A 51 -4.16 5.44 -8.38
C TYR A 51 -3.04 6.44 -8.67
N HIS A 52 -3.22 7.66 -8.19
CA HIS A 52 -2.15 8.63 -8.09
C HIS A 52 -1.44 8.49 -6.75
N VAL A 53 -0.14 8.20 -6.78
CA VAL A 53 0.74 8.22 -5.59
C VAL A 53 1.30 9.62 -5.47
N GLN A 54 1.23 10.21 -4.27
CA GLN A 54 1.73 11.54 -3.97
C GLN A 54 3.18 11.74 -4.45
N ASP A 55 3.45 12.86 -5.11
CA ASP A 55 4.79 13.20 -5.58
C ASP A 55 5.73 13.47 -4.40
N GLY A 56 6.95 12.92 -4.48
CA GLY A 56 7.95 13.08 -3.43
C GLY A 56 7.65 12.33 -2.13
N VAL A 57 6.79 11.30 -2.18
CA VAL A 57 6.57 10.41 -1.02
C VAL A 57 7.89 9.90 -0.46
N ASP A 58 8.06 10.05 0.84
CA ASP A 58 9.18 9.44 1.55
C ASP A 58 8.86 7.96 1.82
N LEU A 59 9.66 7.06 1.27
CA LEU A 59 9.49 5.61 1.51
C LEU A 59 9.64 5.27 3.00
N GLY A 60 10.47 6.00 3.74
CA GLY A 60 10.62 5.82 5.19
C GLY A 60 9.37 6.21 5.99
N SER A 61 8.45 6.97 5.38
CA SER A 61 7.15 7.30 6.00
C SER A 61 6.06 6.26 5.73
N LEU A 62 6.29 5.34 4.78
CA LEU A 62 5.35 4.27 4.43
C LEU A 62 5.57 3.05 5.31
N THR A 63 5.36 3.21 6.63
CA THR A 63 5.57 2.13 7.59
C THR A 63 4.33 1.27 7.80
N THR A 64 3.13 1.77 7.50
CA THR A 64 1.87 1.04 7.74
C THR A 64 0.96 1.01 6.52
N VAL A 65 -0.03 0.12 6.54
CA VAL A 65 -1.10 0.06 5.52
C VAL A 65 -1.83 1.41 5.42
N GLN A 66 -2.10 2.06 6.55
CA GLN A 66 -2.71 3.40 6.59
C GLN A 66 -1.84 4.44 5.91
N ALA A 67 -0.52 4.43 6.13
CA ALA A 67 0.38 5.38 5.48
C ALA A 67 0.35 5.25 3.94
N VAL A 68 0.19 4.03 3.42
CA VAL A 68 0.01 3.78 1.98
C VAL A 68 -1.33 4.32 1.49
N LEU A 69 -2.42 4.08 2.24
CA LEU A 69 -3.75 4.60 1.92
C LEU A 69 -3.79 6.13 1.89
N ASP A 70 -3.03 6.78 2.76
CA ASP A 70 -2.91 8.23 2.82
C ASP A 70 -2.04 8.77 1.68
N ALA A 71 -1.01 8.01 1.28
CA ALA A 71 -0.11 8.37 0.19
C ALA A 71 -0.73 8.25 -1.21
N VAL A 72 -1.87 7.58 -1.35
CA VAL A 72 -2.52 7.35 -2.65
C VAL A 72 -3.92 7.91 -2.75
N SER A 73 -4.25 8.47 -3.91
CA SER A 73 -5.58 8.99 -4.24
C SER A 73 -6.06 8.37 -5.54
N LEU A 74 -7.38 8.36 -5.76
CA LEU A 74 -7.90 8.01 -7.09
C LEU A 74 -7.45 9.09 -8.07
N ALA A 75 -6.86 8.69 -9.20
CA ALA A 75 -6.54 9.65 -10.24
C ALA A 75 -7.84 10.29 -10.76
N PRO A 76 -7.83 11.61 -11.05
CA PRO A 76 -8.99 12.32 -11.60
C PRO A 76 -9.37 11.87 -13.01
#